data_AF-A0AAW0L0F5-F1
#
_entry.id   AF-A0AAW0L0F5-F1
#
_cell.length_a   1.000
_cell.length_b   1.000
_cell.length_c   1.000
_cell.angle_alpha   90.00
_cell.angle_beta   90.00
_cell.angle_gamma   90.00
#
_symmetry.space_group_name_H-M   'P 1'
#
loop_
_entity.id
_entity.type
_entity.pdbx_description
1 polymer ?
#
loop_
_entity_poly.entity_id
_entity_poly.type
_entity_poly.pdbx_seq_one_letter_code
_entity_poly.pdbx_strand_id
1 'polypeptide(L)'
;MGLGKISLAFVFLMSLTLVHLTLAQDSKEDYLNAHNAARADVGVPSLTWDDTVAAYAQNYANQRIGDCNLVHSGGKYGENIAWGALTSQAQMQ
;
A
#
# COMPACT_ATOMS: atom_id res chain seq x y z
N MET A 1 10.74 -32.62 -29.85
CA MET A 1 10.68 -31.12 -29.88
C MET A 1 9.49 -30.51 -29.13
N GLY A 2 8.61 -31.27 -28.46
CA GLY A 2 7.43 -30.73 -27.77
C GLY A 2 7.60 -30.48 -26.26
N LEU A 3 8.32 -31.36 -25.56
CA LEU A 3 8.39 -31.34 -24.08
C LEU A 3 9.15 -30.11 -23.51
N GLY A 4 10.25 -29.69 -24.15
CA GLY A 4 11.02 -28.52 -23.71
C GLY A 4 10.30 -27.18 -23.89
N LYS A 5 9.41 -27.08 -24.89
CA LYS A 5 8.60 -25.86 -25.12
C LYS A 5 7.49 -25.72 -24.08
N ILE A 6 6.88 -26.85 -23.71
CA ILE A 6 5.88 -26.92 -22.64
C ILE A 6 6.54 -26.58 -21.29
N SER A 7 7.74 -27.14 -21.02
CA SER A 7 8.52 -26.82 -19.82
C SER A 7 8.86 -25.33 -19.70
N LEU A 8 9.22 -24.66 -20.81
CA LEU A 8 9.54 -23.24 -20.81
C LEU A 8 8.31 -22.37 -20.56
N ALA A 9 7.15 -22.75 -21.11
CA ALA A 9 5.88 -22.04 -20.90
C ALA A 9 5.42 -22.10 -19.44
N PHE A 10 5.58 -23.25 -18.77
CA PHE A 10 5.26 -23.38 -17.34
C PHE A 10 6.20 -22.56 -16.44
N VAL A 11 7.51 -22.52 -16.74
CA VAL A 11 8.46 -21.67 -16.01
C VAL A 11 8.12 -20.18 -16.17
N PHE A 12 7.75 -19.74 -17.39
CA PHE A 12 7.28 -18.38 -17.62
C PHE A 12 6.00 -18.06 -16.84
N LEU A 13 5.00 -18.93 -16.88
CA LEU A 13 3.74 -18.74 -16.14
C LEU A 13 3.96 -18.66 -14.64
N MET A 14 4.79 -19.55 -14.06
CA MET A 14 5.14 -19.49 -12.64
C MET A 14 5.94 -18.23 -12.29
N SER A 15 6.85 -17.78 -13.16
CA SER A 15 7.57 -16.52 -12.91
C SER A 15 6.65 -15.30 -12.93
N LEU A 16 5.64 -15.28 -13.83
CA LEU A 16 4.64 -14.20 -13.87
C LEU A 16 3.74 -14.16 -12.63
N THR A 17 3.37 -15.33 -12.07
CA THR A 17 2.55 -15.39 -10.85
C THR A 17 3.36 -15.02 -9.61
N LEU A 18 4.63 -15.42 -9.50
CA LEU A 18 5.50 -15.00 -8.39
C LEU A 18 5.75 -13.49 -8.39
N VAL A 19 5.90 -12.85 -9.56
CA VAL A 19 6.07 -11.39 -9.66
C VAL A 19 4.87 -10.64 -9.07
N HIS A 20 3.65 -11.15 -9.21
CA HIS A 20 2.45 -10.53 -8.61
C HIS A 20 2.41 -10.66 -7.09
N LEU A 21 2.95 -11.74 -6.50
CA LEU A 21 3.02 -11.90 -5.04
C LEU A 21 4.02 -10.94 -4.38
N THR A 22 5.03 -10.51 -5.13
CA THR A 22 6.11 -9.65 -4.61
C THR A 22 5.81 -8.16 -4.66
N LEU A 23 4.69 -7.74 -5.26
CA LEU A 23 4.25 -6.35 -5.23
C LEU A 23 3.23 -6.20 -4.10
N ALA A 24 3.55 -5.38 -3.10
CA ALA A 24 2.51 -4.87 -2.20
C ALA A 24 1.46 -4.15 -3.07
N GLN A 25 0.23 -4.66 -3.07
CA GLN A 25 -0.89 -4.07 -3.79
C GLN A 25 -1.75 -3.34 -2.74
N ASP A 26 -1.39 -2.11 -2.41
CA ASP A 26 -2.24 -1.28 -1.56
C ASP A 26 -3.18 -0.48 -2.45
N SER A 27 -4.44 -0.89 -2.54
CA SER A 27 -5.49 -0.15 -3.24
C SER A 27 -6.10 0.95 -2.35
N LYS A 28 -6.78 1.93 -2.95
CA LYS A 28 -7.52 2.95 -2.18
C LYS A 28 -8.58 2.31 -1.27
N GLU A 29 -9.21 1.23 -1.73
CA GLU A 29 -10.20 0.47 -0.97
C GLU A 29 -9.60 -0.17 0.29
N ASP A 30 -8.35 -0.66 0.25
CA ASP A 30 -7.71 -1.27 1.41
C ASP A 30 -7.59 -0.27 2.56
N TYR A 31 -7.14 0.95 2.26
CA TYR A 31 -7.06 2.04 3.23
C TYR A 31 -8.44 2.48 3.74
N LEU A 32 -9.40 2.71 2.83
CA LEU A 32 -10.72 3.21 3.21
C LEU A 32 -11.52 2.18 4.04
N ASN A 33 -11.46 0.91 3.65
CA ASN A 33 -12.19 -0.16 4.32
C ASN A 33 -11.65 -0.42 5.72
N ALA A 34 -10.32 -0.46 5.90
CA ALA A 34 -9.71 -0.64 7.22
C ALA A 34 -10.12 0.49 8.19
N HIS A 35 -10.10 1.75 7.72
CA HIS A 35 -10.56 2.88 8.53
C HIS A 35 -12.04 2.80 8.86
N ASN A 36 -12.89 2.47 7.88
CA ASN A 36 -14.33 2.38 8.07
C ASN A 36 -14.73 1.22 9.00
N ALA A 37 -13.99 0.11 9.00
CA ALA A 37 -14.17 -0.97 9.97
C ALA A 37 -13.89 -0.47 11.40
N ALA A 38 -12.72 0.14 11.64
CA ALA A 38 -12.38 0.68 12.96
C ALA A 38 -13.36 1.77 13.45
N ARG A 39 -13.87 2.59 12.53
CA ARG A 39 -14.90 3.60 12.83
C ARG A 39 -16.24 3.00 13.20
N ALA A 40 -16.64 1.91 12.54
CA ALA A 40 -17.86 1.18 12.86
C ALA A 40 -17.79 0.58 14.28
N ASP A 41 -16.63 0.05 14.68
CA ASP A 41 -16.41 -0.55 16.01
C ASP A 41 -16.66 0.44 17.16
N VAL A 42 -16.46 1.74 16.92
CA VAL A 42 -16.71 2.81 17.90
C VAL A 42 -17.97 3.64 17.60
N GLY A 43 -18.78 3.21 16.63
CA GLY A 43 -20.09 3.81 16.35
C GLY A 43 -20.06 5.20 15.69
N VAL A 44 -18.99 5.55 14.96
CA VAL A 44 -18.91 6.83 14.23
C VAL A 44 -19.13 6.65 12.71
N PRO A 45 -19.66 7.65 11.98
CA PRO A 45 -20.00 7.51 10.56
C PRO A 45 -18.81 7.15 9.68
N SER A 46 -19.03 6.37 8.61
CA SER A 46 -17.99 6.03 7.63
C SER A 46 -17.43 7.27 6.90
N LEU A 47 -16.17 7.18 6.50
CA LEU A 47 -15.50 8.12 5.60
C LEU A 47 -15.79 7.76 4.15
N THR A 48 -15.70 8.77 3.29
CA THR A 48 -15.67 8.65 1.84
C THR A 48 -14.29 9.04 1.32
N TRP A 49 -13.82 8.38 0.28
CA TRP A 49 -12.57 8.75 -0.39
C TRP A 49 -12.68 10.13 -1.05
N ASP A 50 -11.61 10.92 -0.96
CA ASP A 50 -11.46 12.20 -1.64
C ASP A 50 -10.14 12.20 -2.43
N ASP A 51 -10.23 12.29 -3.75
CA ASP A 51 -9.06 12.24 -4.64
C ASP A 51 -8.12 13.44 -4.48
N THR A 52 -8.62 14.58 -3.99
CA THR A 52 -7.80 15.76 -3.68
C THR A 52 -6.93 15.51 -2.45
N VAL A 53 -7.50 14.89 -1.40
CA VAL A 53 -6.75 14.53 -0.19
C VAL A 53 -5.75 13.42 -0.50
N ALA A 54 -6.13 12.44 -1.32
CA ALA A 54 -5.23 11.37 -1.77
C ALA A 54 -4.03 11.93 -2.55
N ALA A 55 -4.27 12.83 -3.51
CA ALA A 55 -3.20 13.48 -4.27
C ALA A 55 -2.27 14.31 -3.37
N TYR A 56 -2.83 15.00 -2.35
CA TYR A 56 -2.04 15.72 -1.35
C TYR A 56 -1.13 14.78 -0.56
N ALA A 57 -1.68 13.69 -0.02
CA ALA A 57 -0.92 12.70 0.75
C ALA A 57 0.18 12.03 -0.09
N GLN A 58 -0.11 11.64 -1.33
CA GLN A 58 0.88 11.04 -2.25
C GLN A 58 2.02 12.01 -2.55
N ASN A 59 1.71 13.28 -2.81
CA ASN A 59 2.73 14.30 -3.06
C ASN A 59 3.63 14.53 -1.84
N TYR A 60 3.09 14.42 -0.63
CA TYR A 60 3.87 14.54 0.59
C TYR A 60 4.75 13.31 0.83
N ALA A 61 4.20 12.09 0.66
CA ALA A 61 4.97 10.86 0.75
C ALA A 61 6.17 10.86 -0.22
N ASN A 62 5.98 11.35 -1.45
CA ASN A 62 7.04 11.50 -2.44
C ASN A 62 8.16 12.47 -1.99
N GLN A 63 7.88 13.44 -1.12
CA GLN A 63 8.90 14.33 -0.54
C GLN A 63 9.68 13.70 0.62
N ARG A 64 9.18 12.60 1.19
CA ARG A 64 9.79 11.86 2.31
C ARG A 64 10.43 10.55 1.86
N ILE A 65 10.22 10.08 0.64
CA ILE A 65 10.76 8.80 0.17
C ILE A 65 12.30 8.70 0.26
N GLY A 66 13.01 9.83 0.17
CA GLY A 66 14.47 9.86 0.24
C GLY A 66 15.05 9.75 1.64
N ASP A 67 14.30 10.12 2.69
CA ASP A 67 14.78 10.15 4.07
C ASP A 67 13.95 9.28 5.03
N CYS A 68 12.74 8.92 4.65
CA CYS A 68 11.78 8.12 5.42
C CYS A 68 11.44 8.71 6.80
N ASN A 69 11.62 10.02 6.97
CA ASN A 69 11.38 10.69 8.24
C ASN A 69 9.87 10.89 8.50
N LEU A 70 9.42 10.54 9.70
CA LEU A 70 8.04 10.74 10.17
C LEU A 70 7.85 12.18 10.69
N VAL A 71 7.95 13.16 9.79
CA VAL A 71 7.72 14.57 10.09
C VAL A 71 6.38 14.97 9.49
N HIS A 72 5.56 15.66 10.26
CA HIS A 72 4.27 16.15 9.78
C HIS A 72 4.42 17.27 8.74
N SER A 73 3.51 17.32 7.76
CA SER A 73 3.51 18.34 6.71
C SER A 73 3.18 19.74 7.20
N GLY A 74 2.49 19.85 8.36
CA GLY A 74 1.91 21.11 8.84
C GLY A 74 0.79 21.64 7.93
N GLY A 75 0.23 20.78 7.08
CA GLY A 75 -0.79 21.11 6.10
C GLY A 75 -2.17 21.41 6.69
N LYS A 76 -3.14 21.61 5.78
CA LYS A 76 -4.53 21.95 6.12
C LYS A 76 -5.41 20.75 6.49
N TYR A 77 -4.90 19.52 6.33
CA TYR A 77 -5.63 18.27 6.61
C TYR A 77 -5.07 17.61 7.87
N GLY A 78 -5.90 16.83 8.58
CA GLY A 78 -5.40 15.89 9.58
C GLY A 78 -4.51 14.83 8.91
N GLU A 79 -3.47 14.38 9.60
CA GLU A 79 -2.42 13.57 8.99
C GLU A 79 -1.92 12.48 9.94
N ASN A 80 -1.83 11.26 9.42
CA ASN A 80 -1.08 10.15 10.02
C ASN A 80 0.00 9.73 9.01
N ILE A 81 1.20 9.40 9.48
CA ILE A 81 2.32 8.96 8.63
C ILE A 81 2.87 7.66 9.21
N ALA A 82 3.12 6.70 8.33
CA ALA A 82 3.79 5.46 8.66
C ALA A 82 4.95 5.22 7.67
N TRP A 83 5.97 4.52 8.13
CA TRP A 83 7.03 3.98 7.28
C TRP A 83 7.35 2.57 7.75
N GLY A 84 7.68 1.69 6.82
CA GLY A 84 8.12 0.34 7.11
C GLY A 84 9.12 -0.12 6.05
N ALA A 85 10.15 -0.83 6.49
CA ALA A 85 10.98 -1.62 5.60
C ALA A 85 10.41 -3.05 5.53
N LEU A 86 10.52 -3.69 4.37
CA LEU A 86 10.38 -5.14 4.25
C LEU A 86 11.58 -5.81 4.97
N THR A 87 11.53 -5.84 6.29
CA THR A 87 12.30 -6.79 7.07
C THR A 87 11.35 -7.91 7.45
N SER A 88 11.81 -9.16 7.48
CA SER A 88 11.02 -10.34 7.86
C SER A 88 10.50 -10.31 9.31
N GLN A 89 10.55 -9.16 9.99
CA GLN A 89 9.86 -8.87 11.22
C GLN A 89 9.23 -7.48 11.13
N ALA A 90 7.91 -7.44 11.00
CA ALA A 90 7.15 -6.22 11.14
C ALA A 90 7.30 -5.71 12.59
N GLN A 91 8.04 -4.62 12.78
CA GLN A 91 7.89 -3.80 13.97
C GLN A 91 6.86 -2.71 13.65
N MET A 92 5.63 -2.91 14.12
CA MET A 92 4.67 -1.83 14.27
C MET A 92 5.02 -1.07 15.55
N GLN A 93 5.38 0.20 15.43
CA GLN A 93 5.27 1.19 16.51
C GLN A 93 4.15 2.15 16.15
#